data_AF-A0A160F832-F1
#
_entry.id   AF-A0A160F832-F1
#
_cell.length_a   1.000
_cell.length_b   1.000
_cell.length_c   1.000
_cell.angle_alpha   90.00
_cell.angle_beta   90.00
_cell.angle_gamma   90.00
#
_symmetry.space_group_name_H-M   'P 1'
#
loop_
_entity.id
_entity.type
_entity.pdbx_description
1 polymer ?
#
loop_
_entity_poly.entity_id
_entity_poly.type
_entity_poly.pdbx_seq_one_letter_code
_entity_poly.pdbx_strand_id
1 'polypeptide(L)' 'MHTLLVTLLVIVSIAMIVVVLLQSGRSAGLSGAITGGAEQLFGKQKARGLDAVLHRMTVVLAVLFFVLAIAVTYFQL' A
#
# COMPACT_ATOMS: atom_id res chain seq x y z
N MET A 1 -21.84 -16.86 10.45
CA MET A 1 -20.55 -16.90 9.72
C MET A 1 -20.51 -15.90 8.57
N HIS A 2 -21.53 -15.85 7.71
CA HIS A 2 -21.68 -14.85 6.64
C HIS A 2 -21.46 -13.38 7.06
N THR A 3 -22.21 -12.88 8.05
CA THR A 3 -22.10 -11.48 8.51
C THR A 3 -20.70 -11.13 9.03
N LEU A 4 -20.02 -12.09 9.68
CA LEU A 4 -18.66 -11.90 10.18
C LEU A 4 -17.65 -11.71 9.03
N LEU A 5 -17.75 -12.50 7.96
CA LEU A 5 -16.86 -12.39 6.79
C LEU A 5 -17.04 -11.04 6.08
N VAL A 6 -18.28 -10.57 5.93
CA VAL A 6 -18.58 -9.27 5.31
C VAL A 6 -18.07 -8.12 6.16
N THR A 7 -18.32 -8.14 7.48
CA THR A 7 -17.82 -7.11 8.39
C THR A 7 -16.30 -7.05 8.37
N LEU A 8 -15.61 -8.20 8.36
CA LEU A 8 -14.15 -8.25 8.26
C LEU A 8 -13.65 -7.68 6.93
N LEU A 9 -14.29 -8.03 5.81
CA LEU A 9 -13.92 -7.53 4.48
C LEU A 9 -14.06 -6.00 4.38
N VAL A 10 -15.13 -5.44 4.93
CA VAL A 10 -15.36 -3.98 4.95
C VAL A 10 -14.27 -3.28 5.77
N ILE A 11 -13.92 -3.81 6.94
CA ILE A 11 -12.85 -3.26 7.79
C ILE A 11 -11.50 -3.31 7.05
N VAL A 12 -11.16 -4.44 6.43
CA VAL A 12 -9.91 -4.59 5.66
C VAL A 12 -9.89 -3.64 4.46
N SER A 13 -11.03 -3.44 3.79
CA SER A 13 -11.16 -2.49 2.67
C SER A 13 -10.85 -1.06 3.10
N ILE A 14 -11.43 -0.62 4.22
CA ILE A 14 -11.20 0.72 4.76
C ILE A 14 -9.73 0.89 5.18
N ALA A 15 -9.16 -0.10 5.87
CA ALA A 15 -7.76 -0.08 6.27
C ALA A 15 -6.81 0.00 5.05
N MET A 16 -7.11 -0.75 3.97
CA MET A 16 -6.37 -0.68 2.71
C MET A 16 -6.43 0.71 2.08
N ILE A 17 -7.59 1.35 2.05
CA ILE A 17 -7.74 2.71 1.51
C ILE A 17 -6.86 3.70 2.29
N VAL A 18 -6.93 3.66 3.62
CA VAL A 18 -6.11 4.56 4.48
C VAL A 18 -4.62 4.32 4.24
N VAL A 19 -4.17 3.07 4.19
CA VAL A 19 -2.76 2.72 3.95
C VAL A 19 -2.30 3.17 2.57
N VAL A 20 -3.12 3.02 1.53
CA VAL A 20 -2.80 3.46 0.16
C VAL A 20 -2.73 4.98 0.05
N LEU A 21 -3.62 5.72 0.72
CA LEU A 21 -3.58 7.19 0.73
C LEU A 21 -2.33 7.74 1.45
N LEU A 22 -1.82 7.01 2.44
CA LEU A 22 -0.58 7.34 3.15
C LEU A 22 0.69 6.97 2.35
N GLN A 23 0.58 6.19 1.28
CA GLN A 23 1.72 5.99 0.38
C GLN A 23 2.03 7.31 -0.33
N SER A 24 3.28 7.76 -0.18
CA SER A 24 3.78 8.93 -0.89
C SER A 24 3.51 8.80 -2.39
N GLY A 25 2.75 9.76 -2.95
CA GLY A 25 2.46 9.80 -4.37
C GLY A 25 3.77 9.84 -5.15
N ARG A 26 3.96 8.89 -6.08
CA ARG A 26 5.17 8.65 -6.91
C ARG A 26 5.83 9.89 -7.57
N SER A 27 5.23 11.07 -7.51
CA SER A 27 5.73 12.31 -8.09
C SER A 27 6.97 12.89 -7.38
N ALA A 28 7.17 12.62 -6.09
CA ALA A 28 8.31 13.17 -5.33
C ALA A 28 9.70 12.71 -5.86
N GLY A 29 9.76 11.58 -6.58
CA GLY A 29 10.98 11.06 -7.19
C GLY A 29 11.33 11.67 -8.55
N LEU A 30 10.32 12.08 -9.33
CA LEU A 30 10.51 12.57 -10.70
C LEU A 30 10.99 14.04 -10.73
N SER A 31 10.45 14.88 -9.84
CA SER A 31 10.89 16.28 -9.69
C SER A 31 12.33 16.40 -9.15
N GLY A 32 12.79 15.42 -8.35
CA GLY A 32 14.15 15.40 -7.82
C GLY A 32 15.21 14.90 -8.80
N ALA A 33 14.83 14.00 -9.72
CA ALA A 33 15.75 13.48 -10.75
C ALA A 33 16.12 14.53 -11.81
N ILE A 34 15.25 15.52 -12.04
CA ILE A 34 15.42 16.54 -13.08
C ILE A 34 16.23 17.76 -12.58
N THR A 35 16.29 17.99 -11.26
CA THR A 35 16.85 19.24 -10.69
C THR A 35 18.25 19.13 -10.07
N GLY A 36 18.81 17.94 -9.88
CA GLY A 36 20.18 17.82 -9.33
C GLY A 36 20.62 16.39 -9.01
N GLY A 37 21.32 15.75 -9.95
CA GLY A 37 21.77 14.36 -9.85
C GLY A 37 22.80 14.05 -8.75
N ALA A 38 23.48 15.06 -8.18
CA ALA A 38 24.50 14.86 -7.14
C ALA A 38 23.91 14.82 -5.71
N GLU A 39 22.97 15.71 -5.39
CA GLU A 39 22.36 15.81 -4.07
C GLU A 39 21.41 14.62 -3.77
N GLN A 40 20.82 14.05 -4.81
CA GLN A 40 19.87 12.93 -4.71
C GLN A 40 20.55 11.58 -4.41
N LEU A 41 21.82 11.40 -4.76
CA LEU A 41 22.58 10.18 -4.50
C LEU A 41 23.04 10.04 -3.04
N PHE A 42 23.30 11.15 -2.34
CA PHE A 42 23.83 11.14 -0.98
C PHE A 42 22.82 11.54 0.11
N GLY A 43 21.81 12.38 -0.19
CA GLY A 43 20.87 12.90 0.82
C GLY A 43 19.58 12.10 1.03
N LYS A 44 19.12 11.30 0.06
CA LYS A 44 17.76 10.73 0.04
C LYS A 44 17.65 9.21 0.31
N GLN A 45 18.75 8.50 0.55
CA GLN A 45 18.70 7.06 0.84
C GLN A 45 17.82 6.73 2.08
N LYS A 46 17.76 7.66 3.06
CA LYS A 46 16.96 7.52 4.28
C LYS A 46 15.45 7.69 4.03
N ALA A 47 15.02 8.62 3.17
CA ALA A 47 13.62 8.85 2.84
C ALA A 47 13.02 7.69 2.02
N ARG A 48 13.81 7.11 1.11
CA ARG A 48 13.42 5.89 0.35
C ARG A 48 13.18 4.68 1.25
N GLY A 49 13.76 4.62 2.45
CA GLY A 49 13.58 3.50 3.37
C GLY A 49 12.15 3.38 3.88
N LEU A 50 11.55 4.49 4.32
CA LEU A 50 10.18 4.50 4.85
C LEU A 50 9.16 4.25 3.74
N ASP A 51 9.33 4.88 2.58
CA ASP A 51 8.47 4.67 1.41
C ASP A 51 8.56 3.22 0.88
N ALA A 52 9.77 2.63 0.85
CA ALA A 52 9.94 1.24 0.44
C ALA A 52 9.28 0.26 1.42
N VAL A 53 9.30 0.54 2.72
CA VAL A 53 8.60 -0.27 3.73
C VAL A 53 7.09 -0.14 3.57
N LEU A 54 6.55 1.08 3.46
CA LEU A 54 5.12 1.32 3.24
C LEU A 54 4.63 0.65 1.95
N HIS A 55 5.43 0.72 0.88
CA HIS A 55 5.12 0.06 -0.38
C HIS A 55 5.07 -1.47 -0.23
N ARG A 56 6.08 -2.09 0.40
CA ARG A 56 6.11 -3.54 0.65
C ARG A 56 4.94 -3.98 1.53
N MET A 57 4.63 -3.24 2.60
CA MET A 57 3.48 -3.55 3.46
C MET A 57 2.18 -3.50 2.66
N THR A 58 2.02 -2.52 1.78
CA THR A 58 0.80 -2.42 1.01
C THR A 58 0.68 -3.52 -0.05
N VAL A 59 1.79 -3.95 -0.66
CA VAL A 59 1.76 -5.13 -1.53
C VAL A 59 1.26 -6.36 -0.76
N VAL A 60 1.74 -6.58 0.47
CA VAL A 60 1.28 -7.69 1.31
C VAL A 60 -0.20 -7.55 1.69
N LEU A 61 -0.64 -6.36 2.12
CA LEU A 61 -2.03 -6.07 2.44
C LEU A 61 -2.95 -6.24 1.21
N ALA A 62 -2.51 -5.84 0.02
CA ALA A 62 -3.26 -5.98 -1.22
C ALA A 62 -3.44 -7.44 -1.61
N VAL A 63 -2.38 -8.26 -1.49
CA VAL A 63 -2.47 -9.72 -1.71
C VAL A 63 -3.43 -10.35 -0.71
N LEU A 64 -3.32 -9.99 0.58
CA LEU A 64 -4.20 -10.51 1.63
C LEU A 64 -5.67 -10.11 1.38
N PHE A 65 -5.92 -8.87 0.96
CA PHE A 65 -7.25 -8.39 0.59
C PHE A 65 -7.84 -9.20 -0.57
N PHE A 66 -7.07 -9.46 -1.62
CA PHE A 66 -7.51 -10.27 -2.75
C PHE A 66 -7.85 -11.70 -2.35
N VAL A 67 -7.01 -12.32 -1.51
CA VAL A 67 -7.26 -13.68 -1.00
C VAL A 67 -8.55 -13.72 -0.17
N LEU A 68 -8.75 -12.74 0.71
CA LEU A 68 -9.99 -12.62 1.50
C LEU A 68 -11.21 -12.36 0.62
N ALA A 69 -11.09 -11.49 -0.39
CA ALA A 69 -12.18 -11.21 -1.33
C ALA A 69 -12.60 -12.48 -2.09
N ILE A 70 -11.63 -13.25 -2.61
CA ILE A 70 -11.90 -14.52 -3.30
C ILE A 70 -12.51 -15.55 -2.34
N ALA A 71 -12.00 -15.65 -1.11
CA ALA A 71 -12.55 -16.55 -0.10
C ALA A 71 -14.02 -16.20 0.21
N VAL A 72 -14.33 -14.91 0.41
CA VAL A 72 -15.70 -14.44 0.61
C VAL A 72 -16.61 -14.86 -0.55
N THR A 73 -16.19 -14.66 -1.79
CA THR A 73 -16.96 -15.07 -2.98
C THR A 73 -17.11 -16.59 -3.10
N TYR A 74 -16.07 -17.36 -2.78
CA TYR A 74 -16.09 -18.83 -2.89
C TYR A 74 -16.95 -19.50 -1.82
N PHE A 75 -17.03 -18.92 -0.62
CA PHE A 75 -17.94 -19.37 0.44
C PHE A 75 -19.41 -18.99 0.18
N GLN A 76 -19.76 -18.68 -1.09
CA GLN A 76 -21.07 -18.21 -1.57
C GLN A 76 -21.66 -17.14 -0.66
N LEU A 77 -21.08 -15.95 -0.79
CA LEU A 77 -21.73 -14.69 -0.46
C LEU A 77 -22.53 -14.20 -1.67
#